data_AF-A0A0N0NJF3-F1
#
_entry.id   AF-A0A0N0NJF3-F1
#
_cell.length_a   1.000
_cell.length_b   1.000
_cell.length_c   1.000
_cell.angle_alpha   90.00
_cell.angle_beta   90.00
_cell.angle_gamma   90.00
#
_symmetry.space_group_name_H-M   'P 1'
#
loop_
_entity.id
_entity.type
_entity.pdbx_description
1 polymer ?
#
loop_
_entity_poly.entity_id
_entity_poly.type
_entity_poly.pdbx_seq_one_letter_code
_entity_poly.pdbx_strand_id
1 'polypeptide(L)'
;MPLILESYDSLPYIDTEISAAAREKADRELRRELKSVDTAAQHPLLPAQRQPQFSELVTKELERLAAGQPREGGIDLSRYQELDEPSEDNDAAAWREALRAAYTSSTLLKGRHTNLTLLEELGKNAWLMGNSQLDQILKALDQELSATKEEVDSVNRERKSAQEASKGELDALEDTWKKGIGRLIEVQLAADQLRTDLRGR
;
A
#
# COMPACT_ATOMS: atom_id res chain seq x y z
N MET A 1 24.24 -2.14 21.07
CA MET A 1 25.27 -3.18 20.88
C MET A 1 25.78 -3.09 19.46
N PRO A 2 27.08 -3.14 19.20
CA PRO A 2 27.57 -3.00 17.83
C PRO A 2 27.29 -4.31 17.07
N LEU A 3 26.54 -4.20 15.98
CA LEU A 3 26.01 -5.27 15.12
C LEU A 3 27.10 -5.95 14.24
N ILE A 4 28.33 -6.06 14.74
CA ILE A 4 29.52 -6.35 13.90
C ILE A 4 29.57 -7.83 13.44
N LEU A 5 28.75 -8.71 14.02
CA LEU A 5 28.67 -10.14 13.66
C LEU A 5 27.34 -10.54 12.99
N GLU A 6 26.42 -9.61 12.77
CA GLU A 6 25.19 -9.91 12.03
C GLU A 6 25.49 -9.89 10.52
N SER A 7 25.51 -11.07 9.91
CA SER A 7 25.42 -11.19 8.45
C SER A 7 23.97 -10.99 8.05
N TYR A 8 23.69 -9.93 7.30
CA TYR A 8 22.39 -9.67 6.69
C TYR A 8 22.29 -10.25 5.28
N ASP A 9 23.25 -11.09 4.88
CA ASP A 9 23.33 -11.57 3.52
C ASP A 9 22.30 -12.67 3.29
N SER A 10 21.36 -12.39 2.39
CA SER A 10 20.43 -13.36 1.85
C SER A 10 20.72 -13.43 0.36
N LEU A 11 20.90 -14.65 -0.15
CA LEU A 11 21.39 -14.87 -1.51
C LEU A 11 20.35 -15.63 -2.35
N PRO A 12 19.18 -15.04 -2.68
CA PRO A 12 18.06 -15.77 -3.28
C PRO A 12 18.35 -16.45 -4.63
N TYR A 13 19.38 -16.01 -5.36
CA TYR A 13 19.72 -16.61 -6.66
C TYR A 13 20.59 -17.86 -6.55
N ILE A 14 21.27 -18.08 -5.41
CA ILE A 14 22.16 -19.24 -5.20
C ILE A 14 21.71 -20.13 -4.04
N ASP A 15 21.00 -19.57 -3.05
CA ASP A 15 20.44 -20.30 -1.92
C ASP A 15 19.36 -21.28 -2.40
N THR A 16 19.25 -22.42 -1.72
CA THR A 16 18.17 -23.38 -1.98
C THR A 16 16.82 -22.78 -1.61
N GLU A 17 15.78 -23.11 -2.39
CA GLU A 17 14.42 -22.67 -2.09
C GLU A 17 14.00 -23.06 -0.67
N ILE A 18 13.50 -22.06 0.08
CA ILE A 18 13.07 -22.25 1.47
C ILE A 18 11.83 -23.16 1.49
N SER A 19 11.97 -24.36 2.02
CA SER A 19 10.85 -25.28 2.21
C SER A 19 9.77 -24.68 3.13
N ALA A 20 8.52 -25.12 2.94
CA ALA A 20 7.40 -24.66 3.78
C ALA A 20 7.64 -24.93 5.28
N ALA A 21 8.25 -26.07 5.62
CA ALA A 21 8.59 -26.42 7.00
C ALA A 21 9.66 -25.50 7.61
N ALA A 22 10.67 -25.11 6.81
CA ALA A 22 11.69 -24.15 7.24
C ALA A 22 11.10 -22.75 7.46
N ARG A 23 10.20 -22.30 6.57
CA ARG A 23 9.47 -21.04 6.73
C ARG A 23 8.62 -21.05 7.99
N GLU A 24 7.86 -22.10 8.23
CA GLU A 24 7.03 -22.22 9.44
C GLU A 24 7.89 -22.22 10.72
N LYS A 25 9.06 -22.88 10.69
CA LYS A 25 10.00 -22.84 11.81
C LYS A 25 10.51 -21.42 12.06
N ALA A 26 10.92 -20.70 11.02
CA ALA A 26 11.36 -19.31 11.13
C ALA A 26 10.24 -18.41 11.69
N ASP A 27 9.00 -18.57 11.21
CA ASP A 27 7.84 -17.81 11.71
C ASP A 27 7.56 -18.08 13.19
N ARG A 28 7.73 -19.33 13.65
CA ARG A 28 7.58 -19.67 15.07
C ARG A 28 8.64 -18.99 15.94
N GLU A 29 9.88 -18.97 15.49
CA GLU A 29 10.97 -18.28 16.20
C GLU A 29 10.72 -16.76 16.23
N LEU A 30 10.34 -16.15 15.09
CA LEU A 30 9.96 -14.73 15.02
C LEU A 30 8.84 -14.39 16.00
N ARG A 31 7.79 -15.20 16.06
CA ARG A 31 6.68 -15.02 17.01
C ARG A 31 7.12 -15.18 18.47
N ARG A 32 8.12 -16.01 18.75
CA ARG A 32 8.67 -16.14 20.11
C ARG A 32 9.40 -14.86 20.51
N GLU A 33 10.25 -14.34 19.65
CA GLU A 33 11.01 -13.11 19.92
C GLU A 33 10.09 -11.89 20.03
N LEU A 34 9.07 -11.79 19.16
CA LEU A 34 8.08 -10.71 19.20
C LEU A 34 7.28 -10.65 20.51
N LYS A 35 7.13 -11.74 21.27
CA LYS A 35 6.46 -11.71 22.59
C LYS A 35 7.23 -10.89 23.63
N SER A 36 8.54 -10.77 23.46
CA SER A 36 9.41 -10.01 24.37
C SER A 36 9.46 -8.52 24.04
N VAL A 37 9.02 -8.16 22.83
CA VAL A 37 8.98 -6.78 22.32
C VAL A 37 7.62 -6.17 22.64
N ASP A 38 7.62 -4.99 23.25
CA ASP A 38 6.40 -4.21 23.41
C ASP A 38 5.98 -3.63 22.05
N THR A 39 5.01 -4.28 21.41
CA THR A 39 4.45 -3.86 20.11
C THR A 39 3.43 -2.71 20.24
N ALA A 40 3.02 -2.35 21.46
CA ALA A 40 2.11 -1.23 21.69
C ALA A 40 2.83 0.12 21.66
N ALA A 41 4.12 0.14 22.02
CA ALA A 41 4.95 1.33 21.94
C ALA A 41 5.29 1.67 20.48
N GLN A 42 5.00 2.91 20.07
CA GLN A 42 5.41 3.40 18.76
C GLN A 42 6.93 3.53 18.68
N HIS A 43 7.50 3.18 17.53
CA HIS A 43 8.94 3.29 17.31
C HIS A 43 9.38 4.76 17.44
N PRO A 44 10.48 5.06 18.15
CA PRO A 44 10.89 6.44 18.47
C PRO A 44 11.26 7.29 17.25
N LEU A 45 11.51 6.67 16.08
CA LEU A 45 11.73 7.37 14.80
C LEU A 45 10.43 7.75 14.08
N LEU A 46 9.27 7.27 14.54
CA LEU A 46 8.00 7.70 13.99
C LEU A 46 7.72 9.13 14.46
N PRO A 47 7.37 10.04 13.55
CA PRO A 47 6.94 11.36 13.97
C PRO A 47 5.68 11.23 14.84
N ALA A 48 5.52 12.15 15.80
CA ALA A 48 4.33 12.20 16.62
C ALA A 48 3.08 12.23 15.73
N GLN A 49 2.09 11.39 16.04
CA GLN A 49 0.86 11.34 15.27
C GLN A 49 0.18 12.70 15.30
N ARG A 50 -0.01 13.28 14.12
CA ARG A 50 -0.74 14.54 13.98
C ARG A 50 -2.20 14.27 14.30
N GLN A 51 -2.72 14.94 15.32
CA GLN A 51 -4.15 14.90 15.55
C GLN A 51 -4.87 15.61 14.39
N PRO A 52 -5.92 14.98 13.82
CA PRO A 52 -6.64 15.59 12.73
C PRO A 52 -7.31 16.88 13.22
N GLN A 53 -7.11 17.97 12.47
CA GLN A 53 -7.77 19.24 12.73
C GLN A 53 -8.88 19.40 11.71
N PHE A 54 -10.12 19.24 12.17
CA PHE A 54 -11.29 19.41 11.34
C PHE A 54 -11.88 20.80 11.54
N SER A 55 -12.62 21.29 10.53
CA SER A 55 -13.44 22.48 10.72
C SER A 55 -14.58 22.18 11.71
N GLU A 56 -15.16 23.22 12.31
CA GLU A 56 -16.27 23.05 13.26
C GLU A 56 -17.45 22.29 12.64
N LEU A 57 -17.75 22.52 11.36
CA LEU A 57 -18.83 21.83 10.64
C LEU A 57 -18.56 20.33 10.56
N VAL A 58 -17.34 19.94 10.20
CA VAL A 58 -16.96 18.52 10.11
C VAL A 58 -16.94 17.88 11.50
N THR A 59 -16.47 18.61 12.52
CA THR A 59 -16.44 18.12 13.90
C THR A 59 -17.84 17.81 14.42
N LYS A 60 -18.80 18.71 14.21
CA LYS A 60 -20.21 18.50 14.59
C LYS A 60 -20.83 17.29 13.87
N GLU A 61 -20.54 17.11 12.58
CA GLU A 61 -21.01 15.94 11.84
C GLU A 61 -20.40 14.64 12.35
N LEU A 62 -19.11 14.64 12.70
CA LEU A 62 -18.43 13.50 13.30
C LEU A 62 -19.03 13.15 14.67
N GLU A 63 -19.32 14.14 15.51
CA GLU A 63 -19.98 13.95 16.81
C GLU A 63 -21.39 13.37 16.65
N ARG A 64 -22.17 13.89 15.68
CA ARG A 64 -23.51 13.39 15.34
C ARG A 64 -23.48 11.93 14.87
N LEU A 65 -22.52 11.58 14.01
CA LEU A 65 -22.29 10.22 13.55
C LEU A 65 -21.85 9.29 14.69
N ALA A 66 -20.97 9.77 15.58
CA ALA A 66 -20.54 9.01 16.75
C ALA A 66 -21.70 8.75 17.73
N ALA A 67 -22.66 9.67 17.82
CA ALA A 67 -23.90 9.49 18.57
C ALA A 67 -24.93 8.56 17.87
N GLY A 68 -24.60 8.01 16.69
CA GLY A 68 -25.48 7.09 15.95
C GLY A 68 -26.72 7.74 15.36
N GLN A 69 -26.76 9.08 15.26
CA GLN A 69 -27.91 9.80 14.73
C GLN A 69 -27.95 9.70 13.19
N PRO A 70 -29.15 9.56 12.59
CA PRO A 70 -29.29 9.55 11.13
C PRO A 70 -28.80 10.87 10.53
N ARG A 71 -28.32 10.84 9.28
CA ARG A 71 -27.88 12.04 8.57
C ARG A 71 -29.05 13.02 8.45
N GLU A 72 -28.89 14.20 9.03
CA GLU A 72 -29.84 15.30 8.91
C GLU A 72 -29.26 16.33 7.94
N GLY A 73 -30.04 16.71 6.93
CA GLY A 73 -29.61 17.67 5.92
C GLY A 73 -28.91 17.04 4.72
N GLY A 74 -29.29 17.56 3.56
CA GLY A 74 -28.77 17.22 2.24
C GLY A 74 -29.25 18.28 1.26
N ILE A 75 -28.82 18.17 0.00
CA ILE A 75 -29.41 19.01 -1.05
C ILE A 75 -30.84 18.50 -1.27
N ASP A 76 -31.80 19.33 -0.89
CA ASP A 76 -33.21 19.06 -1.19
C ASP A 76 -33.46 19.23 -2.69
N LEU A 77 -33.67 18.10 -3.36
CA LEU A 77 -33.96 18.06 -4.80
C LEU A 77 -35.44 18.30 -5.11
N SER A 78 -36.33 18.18 -4.13
CA SER A 78 -37.78 18.36 -4.31
C SER A 78 -38.11 19.79 -4.73
N ARG A 79 -37.33 20.77 -4.25
CA ARG A 79 -37.40 22.18 -4.67
C ARG A 79 -37.33 22.42 -6.18
N TYR A 80 -36.70 21.51 -6.91
CA TYR A 80 -36.45 21.65 -8.35
C TYR A 80 -37.30 20.70 -9.21
N GLN A 81 -38.14 19.88 -8.57
CA GLN A 81 -39.01 18.90 -9.22
C GLN A 81 -40.47 19.27 -8.98
N GLU A 82 -41.35 18.78 -9.87
CA GLU A 82 -42.82 18.86 -9.86
C GLU A 82 -43.46 20.10 -9.18
N LEU A 83 -43.97 21.00 -10.02
CA LEU A 83 -44.77 22.13 -9.58
C LEU A 83 -46.21 21.67 -9.39
N ASP A 84 -46.64 21.52 -8.14
CA ASP A 84 -48.06 21.35 -7.84
C ASP A 84 -48.78 22.69 -7.97
N GLU A 85 -49.81 22.72 -8.82
CA GLU A 85 -50.68 23.88 -8.94
C GLU A 85 -51.57 23.98 -7.68
N PRO A 86 -51.48 25.07 -6.90
CA PRO A 86 -52.35 25.24 -5.76
C PRO A 86 -53.82 25.39 -6.21
N SER A 87 -54.74 24.73 -5.50
CA SER A 87 -56.19 24.89 -5.71
C SER A 87 -56.65 26.30 -5.33
N GLU A 88 -57.76 26.77 -5.92
CA GLU A 88 -58.37 28.07 -5.58
C GLU A 88 -58.77 28.17 -4.10
N ASP A 89 -59.03 27.04 -3.44
CA ASP A 89 -59.36 26.95 -2.01
C ASP A 89 -58.13 27.10 -1.08
N ASN A 90 -56.91 27.17 -1.62
CA ASN A 90 -55.68 27.24 -0.83
C ASN A 90 -55.38 28.64 -0.30
N ASP A 91 -54.79 28.69 0.90
CA ASP A 91 -54.40 29.94 1.55
C ASP A 91 -53.33 30.73 0.77
N ALA A 92 -53.32 32.05 0.97
CA ALA A 92 -52.33 32.95 0.36
C ALA A 92 -50.86 32.57 0.67
N ALA A 93 -50.60 31.84 1.75
CA ALA A 93 -49.27 31.31 2.06
C ALA A 93 -48.84 30.19 1.10
N ALA A 94 -49.75 29.25 0.77
CA ALA A 94 -49.51 28.17 -0.17
C ALA A 94 -49.25 28.71 -1.59
N TRP A 95 -50.02 29.72 -2.02
CA TRP A 95 -49.80 30.42 -3.29
C TRP A 95 -48.43 31.10 -3.38
N ARG A 96 -47.95 31.72 -2.30
CA ARG A 96 -46.60 32.33 -2.27
C ARG A 96 -45.50 31.29 -2.37
N GLU A 97 -45.67 30.13 -1.73
CA GLU A 97 -44.68 29.07 -1.78
C GLU A 97 -44.63 28.42 -3.17
N ALA A 98 -45.77 28.14 -3.78
CA ALA A 98 -45.86 27.66 -5.17
C ALA A 98 -45.23 28.66 -6.15
N LEU A 99 -45.48 29.96 -5.98
CA LEU A 99 -44.85 31.00 -6.81
C LEU A 99 -43.33 31.03 -6.65
N ARG A 100 -42.82 30.92 -5.41
CA ARG A 100 -41.37 30.84 -5.15
C ARG A 100 -40.76 29.62 -5.82
N ALA A 101 -41.38 28.45 -5.68
CA ALA A 101 -40.96 27.23 -6.35
C ALA A 101 -40.92 27.42 -7.88
N ALA A 102 -41.97 28.01 -8.47
CA ALA A 102 -42.04 28.33 -9.90
C ALA A 102 -40.93 29.28 -10.38
N TYR A 103 -40.61 30.32 -9.60
CA TYR A 103 -39.49 31.19 -9.93
C TYR A 103 -38.15 30.44 -9.83
N THR A 104 -37.95 29.63 -8.78
CA THR A 104 -36.70 28.86 -8.64
C THR A 104 -36.51 27.86 -9.77
N SER A 105 -37.54 27.12 -10.17
CA SER A 105 -37.47 26.18 -11.29
C SER A 105 -37.27 26.90 -12.63
N SER A 106 -37.96 28.02 -12.87
CA SER A 106 -37.77 28.83 -14.09
C SER A 106 -36.35 29.38 -14.21
N THR A 107 -35.77 29.88 -13.11
CA THR A 107 -34.38 30.35 -13.11
C THR A 107 -33.38 29.22 -13.35
N LEU A 108 -33.59 28.05 -12.75
CA LEU A 108 -32.77 26.86 -12.99
C LEU A 108 -32.84 26.43 -14.46
N LEU A 109 -34.04 26.37 -15.05
CA LEU A 109 -34.22 25.98 -16.45
C LEU A 109 -33.58 26.97 -17.41
N LYS A 110 -33.65 28.28 -17.13
CA LYS A 110 -32.91 29.30 -17.90
C LYS A 110 -31.40 29.06 -17.85
N GLY A 111 -30.83 28.83 -16.65
CA GLY A 111 -29.42 28.52 -16.50
C GLY A 111 -29.02 27.19 -17.16
N ARG A 112 -29.89 26.18 -17.10
CA ARG A 112 -29.68 24.90 -17.78
C ARG A 112 -29.67 25.08 -19.29
N HIS A 113 -30.58 25.89 -19.84
CA HIS A 113 -30.61 26.19 -21.27
C HIS A 113 -29.31 26.85 -21.72
N THR A 114 -28.84 27.89 -21.02
CA THR A 114 -27.56 28.54 -21.34
C THR A 114 -26.38 27.55 -21.25
N ASN A 115 -26.37 26.68 -20.25
CA ASN A 115 -25.31 25.67 -20.11
C ASN A 115 -25.36 24.63 -21.23
N LEU A 116 -26.54 24.21 -21.68
CA LEU A 116 -26.70 23.28 -22.79
C LEU A 116 -26.26 23.92 -24.11
N THR A 117 -26.58 25.19 -24.34
CA THR A 117 -26.09 25.92 -25.52
C THR A 117 -24.56 25.99 -25.52
N LEU A 118 -23.94 26.33 -24.38
CA LEU A 118 -22.47 26.31 -24.26
C LEU A 118 -21.88 24.91 -24.46
N LEU A 119 -22.58 23.86 -23.99
CA LEU A 119 -22.16 22.48 -24.17
C LEU A 119 -22.26 22.05 -25.64
N GLU A 120 -23.30 22.46 -26.36
CA GLU A 120 -23.45 22.20 -27.80
C GLU A 120 -22.34 22.88 -28.61
N GLU A 121 -22.00 24.13 -28.26
CA GLU A 121 -20.97 24.91 -28.96
C GLU A 121 -19.54 24.45 -28.64
N LEU A 122 -19.23 24.21 -27.37
CA LEU A 122 -17.85 24.00 -26.90
C LEU A 122 -17.58 22.60 -26.35
N GLY A 123 -18.61 21.81 -26.05
CA GLY A 123 -18.49 20.54 -25.34
C GLY A 123 -17.63 19.52 -26.08
N LYS A 124 -17.81 19.39 -27.41
CA LYS A 124 -16.98 18.50 -28.23
C LYS A 124 -15.50 18.86 -28.15
N ASN A 125 -15.17 20.15 -28.27
CA ASN A 125 -13.79 20.61 -28.26
C ASN A 125 -13.14 20.43 -26.87
N ALA A 126 -13.88 20.77 -25.80
CA ALA A 126 -13.44 20.56 -24.43
C ALA A 126 -13.19 19.07 -24.14
N TRP A 127 -14.07 18.19 -24.61
CA TRP A 127 -13.90 16.75 -24.45
C TRP A 127 -12.68 16.21 -25.20
N LEU A 128 -12.48 16.62 -26.46
CA LEU A 128 -11.31 16.21 -27.24
C LEU A 128 -10.00 16.69 -26.63
N MET A 129 -9.96 17.93 -26.11
CA MET A 129 -8.80 18.43 -25.37
C MET A 129 -8.53 17.62 -24.11
N GLY A 130 -9.57 17.36 -23.31
CA GLY A 130 -9.45 16.53 -22.10
C GLY A 130 -8.94 15.12 -22.43
N ASN A 131 -9.46 14.51 -23.50
CA ASN A 131 -8.98 13.20 -23.95
C ASN A 131 -7.51 13.24 -24.40
N SER A 132 -7.08 14.30 -25.09
CA SER A 132 -5.68 14.46 -25.48
C SER A 132 -4.75 14.64 -24.27
N GLN A 133 -5.19 15.38 -23.25
CA GLN A 133 -4.45 15.53 -21.99
C GLN A 133 -4.34 14.18 -21.25
N LEU A 134 -5.42 13.41 -21.19
CA LEU A 134 -5.42 12.08 -20.59
C LEU A 134 -4.48 11.12 -21.32
N ASP A 135 -4.47 11.14 -22.66
CA ASP A 135 -3.54 10.34 -23.46
C ASP A 135 -2.07 10.73 -23.21
N GLN A 136 -1.77 12.03 -23.01
CA GLN A 136 -0.43 12.48 -22.62
C GLN A 136 -0.02 11.98 -21.24
N ILE A 137 -0.93 12.06 -20.25
CA ILE A 137 -0.68 11.55 -18.90
C ILE A 137 -0.43 10.03 -18.94
N LEU A 138 -1.26 9.29 -19.69
CA LEU A 138 -1.10 7.85 -19.85
C LEU A 138 0.27 7.51 -20.45
N LYS A 139 0.68 8.19 -21.52
CA LYS A 139 1.99 7.99 -22.15
C LYS A 139 3.15 8.29 -21.20
N ALA A 140 3.05 9.34 -20.39
CA ALA A 140 4.06 9.66 -19.39
C ALA A 140 4.17 8.56 -18.32
N LEU A 141 3.04 8.10 -17.79
CA LEU A 141 3.00 7.01 -16.81
C LEU A 141 3.53 5.69 -17.38
N ASP A 142 3.22 5.36 -18.64
CA ASP A 142 3.75 4.16 -19.30
C ASP A 142 5.27 4.24 -19.50
N GLN A 143 5.79 5.43 -19.82
CA GLN A 143 7.24 5.67 -19.92
C GLN A 143 7.93 5.52 -18.56
N GLU A 144 7.39 6.14 -17.50
CA GLU A 144 7.90 6.01 -16.14
C GLU A 144 7.88 4.54 -15.67
N LEU A 145 6.81 3.81 -15.98
CA LEU A 145 6.67 2.40 -15.67
C LEU A 145 7.69 1.53 -16.43
N SER A 146 7.92 1.80 -17.72
CA SER A 146 8.93 1.10 -18.51
C SER A 146 10.34 1.35 -17.96
N ALA A 147 10.68 2.62 -17.69
CA ALA A 147 11.97 2.99 -17.12
C ALA A 147 12.20 2.33 -15.76
N THR A 148 11.20 2.37 -14.86
CA THR A 148 11.28 1.73 -13.55
C THR A 148 11.47 0.20 -13.67
N LYS A 149 10.81 -0.45 -14.63
CA LYS A 149 11.00 -1.89 -14.88
C LYS A 149 12.41 -2.19 -15.36
N GLU A 150 12.96 -1.37 -16.26
CA GLU A 150 14.33 -1.52 -16.75
C GLU A 150 15.35 -1.34 -15.61
N GLU A 151 15.14 -0.37 -14.72
CA GLU A 151 15.97 -0.17 -13.53
C GLU A 151 15.91 -1.38 -12.59
N VAL A 152 14.71 -1.88 -12.29
CA VAL A 152 14.52 -3.09 -11.46
C VAL A 152 15.22 -4.29 -12.09
N ASP A 153 15.08 -4.47 -13.40
CA ASP A 153 15.73 -5.56 -14.13
C ASP A 153 17.26 -5.41 -14.13
N SER A 154 17.79 -4.19 -14.26
CA SER A 154 19.23 -3.94 -14.17
C SER A 154 19.77 -4.33 -12.79
N VAL A 155 19.13 -3.85 -11.72
CA VAL A 155 19.52 -4.17 -10.34
C VAL A 155 19.43 -5.68 -10.09
N ASN A 156 18.39 -6.35 -10.58
CA ASN A 156 18.24 -7.80 -10.42
C ASN A 156 19.31 -8.58 -11.20
N ARG A 157 19.67 -8.13 -12.42
CA ARG A 157 20.76 -8.74 -13.21
C ARG A 157 22.11 -8.56 -12.52
N GLU A 158 22.40 -7.36 -12.02
CA GLU A 158 23.62 -7.07 -11.26
C GLU A 158 23.69 -7.92 -10.00
N ARG A 159 22.60 -7.98 -9.22
CA ARG A 159 22.50 -8.82 -8.02
C ARG A 159 22.74 -10.29 -8.36
N LYS A 160 22.08 -10.80 -9.40
CA LYS A 160 22.26 -12.19 -9.84
C LYS A 160 23.71 -12.49 -10.22
N SER A 161 24.33 -11.64 -11.02
CA SER A 161 25.72 -11.79 -11.45
C SER A 161 26.68 -11.82 -10.26
N ALA A 162 26.50 -10.90 -9.29
CA ALA A 162 27.32 -10.86 -8.08
C ALA A 162 27.19 -12.15 -7.24
N GLN A 163 25.96 -12.64 -7.06
CA GLN A 163 25.73 -13.87 -6.28
C GLN A 163 26.29 -15.11 -6.99
N GLU A 164 26.08 -15.23 -8.31
CA GLU A 164 26.60 -16.34 -9.11
C GLU A 164 28.14 -16.35 -9.15
N ALA A 165 28.78 -15.17 -9.17
CA ALA A 165 30.24 -15.05 -9.11
C ALA A 165 30.81 -15.53 -7.76
N SER A 166 30.15 -15.21 -6.65
CA SER A 166 30.56 -15.65 -5.30
C SER A 166 30.24 -17.12 -5.01
N LYS A 167 29.34 -17.75 -5.77
CA LYS A 167 28.91 -19.13 -5.52
C LYS A 167 30.07 -20.13 -5.51
N GLY A 168 30.96 -20.06 -6.50
CA GLY A 168 32.09 -21.00 -6.60
C GLY A 168 33.05 -20.89 -5.41
N GLU A 169 33.25 -19.69 -4.88
CA GLU A 169 34.07 -19.47 -3.67
C GLU A 169 33.39 -20.05 -2.43
N LEU A 170 32.08 -19.85 -2.28
CA LEU A 170 31.30 -20.41 -1.18
C LEU A 170 31.33 -21.94 -1.18
N ASP A 171 31.11 -22.57 -2.34
CA ASP A 171 31.16 -24.03 -2.50
C ASP A 171 32.57 -24.56 -2.15
N ALA A 172 33.62 -23.89 -2.61
CA ALA A 172 35.00 -24.27 -2.32
C ALA A 172 35.37 -24.13 -0.83
N LEU A 173 34.90 -23.07 -0.17
CA LEU A 173 35.06 -22.86 1.26
C LEU A 173 34.31 -23.93 2.07
N GLU A 174 33.08 -24.25 1.69
CA GLU A 174 32.28 -25.29 2.33
C GLU A 174 32.96 -26.67 2.21
N ASP A 175 33.43 -27.03 1.01
CA ASP A 175 34.14 -28.29 0.77
C ASP A 175 35.46 -28.38 1.55
N THR A 176 36.22 -27.28 1.58
CA THR A 176 37.48 -27.22 2.33
C THR A 176 37.23 -27.37 3.83
N TRP A 177 36.18 -26.73 4.34
CA TRP A 177 35.75 -26.85 5.73
C TRP A 177 35.31 -28.29 6.07
N LYS A 178 34.46 -28.92 5.25
CA LYS A 178 34.04 -30.33 5.43
C LYS A 178 35.23 -31.28 5.46
N LYS A 179 36.18 -31.14 4.51
CA LYS A 179 37.41 -31.94 4.47
C LYS A 179 38.30 -31.69 5.68
N GLY A 180 38.41 -30.45 6.14
CA GLY A 180 39.18 -30.08 7.33
C GLY A 180 38.64 -30.75 8.60
N ILE A 181 37.32 -30.72 8.80
CA ILE A 181 36.66 -31.42 9.91
C ILE A 181 36.83 -32.93 9.78
N GLY A 182 36.62 -33.50 8.59
CA GLY A 182 36.80 -34.94 8.35
C GLY A 182 38.20 -35.41 8.75
N ARG A 183 39.24 -34.70 8.31
CA ARG A 183 40.64 -34.99 8.69
C ARG A 183 40.88 -34.87 10.19
N LEU A 184 40.30 -33.86 10.85
CA LEU A 184 40.42 -33.72 12.30
C LEU A 184 39.85 -34.91 13.05
N ILE A 185 38.68 -35.40 12.61
CA ILE A 185 38.01 -36.57 13.19
C ILE A 185 38.84 -37.83 12.94
N GLU A 186 39.36 -38.03 11.72
CA GLU A 186 40.24 -39.16 11.39
C GLU A 186 41.50 -39.19 12.28
N VAL A 187 42.13 -38.03 12.49
CA VAL A 187 43.30 -37.91 13.36
C VAL A 187 42.95 -38.21 14.82
N GLN A 188 41.81 -37.72 15.31
CA GLN A 188 41.35 -38.02 16.68
C GLN A 188 41.06 -39.52 16.85
N LEU A 189 40.40 -40.15 15.89
CA LEU A 189 40.12 -41.59 15.92
C LEU A 189 41.42 -42.42 15.92
N ALA A 190 42.37 -42.08 15.04
CA ALA A 190 43.66 -42.77 14.98
C ALA A 190 44.46 -42.59 16.28
N ALA A 191 44.42 -41.40 16.88
CA ALA A 191 45.06 -41.14 18.17
C ALA A 191 44.43 -41.95 19.31
N ASP A 192 43.10 -42.11 19.32
CA ASP A 192 42.40 -42.90 20.34
C ASP A 192 42.61 -44.40 20.16
N GLN A 193 42.62 -44.91 18.92
CA GLN A 193 43.00 -46.30 18.62
C GLN A 193 44.43 -46.61 19.12
N LEU A 194 45.38 -45.70 18.86
CA LEU A 194 46.74 -45.86 19.36
C LEU A 194 46.79 -45.88 20.89
N ARG A 195 45.98 -45.07 21.57
CA ARG A 195 45.89 -45.08 23.05
C ARG A 195 45.30 -46.37 23.59
N THR A 196 44.30 -46.96 22.93
CA THR A 196 43.74 -48.25 23.34
C THR A 196 44.74 -49.37 23.16
N ASP A 197 45.48 -49.39 22.04
CA ASP A 197 46.51 -50.40 21.77
C ASP A 197 47.65 -50.33 22.80
N LEU A 198 48.02 -49.13 23.23
CA LEU A 198 49.03 -48.91 24.27
C LEU A 198 48.55 -49.31 25.67
N ARG A 199 47.24 -49.25 25.96
CA ARG A 199 46.67 -49.67 27.26
C ARG A 199 46.35 -51.17 27.32
N GLY A 200 46.23 -51.83 26.17
CA GLY A 200 46.00 -53.28 26.05
C GLY A 200 47.27 -54.13 26.13
N ARG A 201 48.45 -53.50 26.27
CA ARG A 201 49.74 -54.13 26.57
C ARG A 201 50.12 -53.88 28.03
#